data_AF-E3ZQ92-F1
#
_entry.id   AF-E3ZQ92-F1
#
_cell.length_a   1.000
_cell.length_b   1.000
_cell.length_c   1.000
_cell.angle_alpha   90.00
_cell.angle_beta   90.00
_cell.angle_gamma   90.00
#
_symmetry.space_group_name_H-M   'P 1'
#
loop_
_entity.id
_entity.type
_entity.pdbx_description
1 polymer ?
#
loop_
_entity_poly.entity_id
_entity_poly.type
_entity_poly.pdbx_seq_one_letter_code
_entity_poly.pdbx_strand_id
1 'polypeptide(L)'
;GEELKIKQSDVKLTGWALECRINAENPEKNFMPAPGEIKFYLPPGGLGVRIDSAAYPNYKIPPYYDSMIAKVICYAETREEVVQKMKRALSEFAIDGIPSTIPFHLRVLDNDVFLSGDFNTKFLEQNDVMNLSKEG
;
A
#
# COMPACT_ATOMS: atom_id res chain seq x y z
N GLY A 1 34.57 6.02 -9.64
CA GLY A 1 33.20 6.22 -9.12
C GLY A 1 32.89 7.69 -9.19
N GLU A 2 31.63 8.06 -9.41
CA GLU A 2 31.24 9.48 -9.36
C GLU A 2 31.15 9.99 -7.92
N GLU A 3 31.41 11.28 -7.73
CA GLU A 3 31.23 11.97 -6.45
C GLU A 3 29.74 12.28 -6.19
N LEU A 4 29.38 12.43 -4.91
CA LEU A 4 28.03 12.88 -4.55
C LEU A 4 27.84 14.34 -4.93
N LYS A 5 26.79 14.62 -5.70
CA LYS A 5 26.49 15.98 -6.21
C LYS A 5 25.90 16.93 -5.16
N ILE A 6 25.55 16.41 -3.98
CA ILE A 6 24.93 17.17 -2.89
C ILE A 6 25.67 16.92 -1.58
N LYS A 7 25.69 17.93 -0.71
CA LYS A 7 26.19 17.84 0.66
C LYS A 7 25.05 17.47 1.60
N GLN A 8 25.39 17.01 2.81
CA GLN A 8 24.40 16.73 3.85
C GLN A 8 23.53 17.96 4.18
N SER A 9 24.09 19.17 4.12
CA SER A 9 23.36 20.43 4.32
C SER A 9 22.28 20.71 3.28
N ASP A 10 22.36 20.06 2.12
CA ASP A 10 21.41 20.24 1.02
C ASP A 10 20.22 19.29 1.15
N VAL A 11 20.33 18.24 1.98
CA VAL A 11 19.27 17.26 2.25
C VAL A 11 18.23 17.87 3.18
N LYS A 12 17.10 18.29 2.59
CA LYS A 12 15.94 18.80 3.32
C LYS A 12 14.82 17.76 3.28
N LEU A 13 14.27 17.43 4.44
CA LEU A 13 13.06 16.62 4.55
C LEU A 13 11.86 17.55 4.53
N THR A 14 11.01 17.42 3.51
CA THR A 14 9.82 18.27 3.35
C THR A 14 8.58 17.39 3.22
N GLY A 15 7.47 17.84 3.81
CA GLY A 15 6.19 17.14 3.75
C GLY A 15 6.20 15.74 4.34
N TRP A 16 5.27 14.92 3.86
CA TRP A 16 5.03 13.56 4.29
C TRP A 16 4.86 12.62 3.10
N ALA A 17 5.45 11.44 3.20
CA ALA A 17 5.27 10.36 2.24
C ALA A 17 4.69 9.12 2.93
N LEU A 18 3.80 8.41 2.24
CA LEU A 18 3.24 7.15 2.68
C LEU A 18 3.33 6.12 1.56
N GLU A 19 3.77 4.90 1.86
CA GLU A 19 3.85 3.79 0.92
C GLU A 19 2.97 2.62 1.39
N CYS A 20 2.11 2.13 0.50
CA CYS A 20 1.37 0.88 0.68
C CYS A 20 1.86 -0.17 -0.33
N ARG A 21 2.19 -1.37 0.16
CA ARG A 21 2.53 -2.53 -0.67
C ARG A 21 1.28 -3.29 -1.08
N ILE A 22 0.97 -3.28 -2.36
CA ILE A 22 -0.17 -3.98 -2.92
C ILE A 22 0.29 -5.38 -3.28
N ASN A 23 -0.18 -6.36 -2.52
CA ASN A 23 0.21 -7.76 -2.65
C ASN A 23 -0.96 -8.58 -3.16
N ALA A 24 -0.66 -9.62 -3.92
CA ALA A 24 -1.56 -10.67 -4.37
C ALA A 24 -1.84 -11.66 -3.22
N GLU A 25 -2.55 -11.19 -2.22
CA GLU A 25 -2.90 -11.92 -1.00
C GLU A 25 -4.36 -11.68 -0.67
N ASN A 26 -4.97 -12.62 0.06
CA ASN A 26 -6.32 -12.45 0.58
C ASN A 26 -6.27 -12.13 2.08
N PRO A 27 -6.45 -10.86 2.49
CA PRO A 27 -6.44 -10.47 3.91
C PRO A 27 -7.49 -11.19 4.75
N GLU A 28 -8.66 -11.51 4.18
CA GLU A 28 -9.75 -12.20 4.89
C GLU A 28 -9.44 -13.68 5.16
N LYS A 29 -8.47 -14.24 4.41
CA LYS A 29 -7.98 -15.61 4.59
C LYS A 29 -6.57 -15.61 5.17
N ASN A 30 -6.35 -14.81 6.22
CA ASN A 30 -5.06 -14.70 6.91
C ASN A 30 -3.89 -14.43 5.95
N PHE A 31 -4.08 -13.47 5.03
CA PHE A 31 -3.08 -13.08 4.02
C PHE A 31 -2.57 -14.24 3.15
N MET A 32 -3.42 -15.24 2.90
CA MET A 32 -3.07 -16.36 2.03
C MET A 32 -2.63 -15.83 0.65
N PRO A 33 -1.44 -16.22 0.15
CA PRO A 33 -0.99 -15.85 -1.19
C PRO A 33 -1.98 -16.29 -2.27
N ALA A 34 -2.17 -15.44 -3.26
CA ALA A 34 -3.14 -15.64 -4.34
C ALA A 34 -2.48 -15.42 -5.71
N PRO A 35 -1.55 -16.32 -6.13
CA PRO A 35 -1.01 -16.29 -7.47
C PRO A 35 -2.15 -16.47 -8.48
N GLY A 36 -2.04 -15.84 -9.65
CA GLY A 36 -3.12 -15.80 -10.61
C GLY A 36 -2.90 -14.79 -11.72
N GLU A 37 -3.90 -14.63 -12.56
CA GLU A 37 -3.86 -13.69 -13.69
C GLU A 37 -4.61 -12.41 -13.34
N ILE A 38 -3.95 -11.27 -13.51
CA ILE A 38 -4.57 -9.96 -13.36
C ILE A 38 -5.40 -9.69 -14.62
N LYS A 39 -6.73 -9.79 -14.52
CA LYS A 39 -7.64 -9.59 -15.66
C LYS A 39 -7.84 -8.12 -16.00
N PHE A 40 -7.86 -7.28 -14.97
CA PHE A 40 -7.98 -5.83 -15.11
C PHE A 40 -6.97 -5.15 -14.21
N TYR A 41 -6.33 -4.11 -14.73
CA TYR A 41 -5.33 -3.35 -14.00
C TYR A 41 -5.38 -1.88 -14.43
N LEU A 42 -5.85 -1.03 -13.53
CA LEU A 42 -5.85 0.42 -13.69
C LEU A 42 -5.31 1.04 -12.38
N PRO A 43 -4.00 1.37 -12.34
CA PRO A 43 -3.42 1.98 -11.16
C PRO A 43 -3.87 3.45 -11.02
N PRO A 44 -3.90 3.99 -9.80
CA PRO A 44 -4.29 5.38 -9.57
C PRO A 44 -3.20 6.34 -10.04
N GLY A 45 -3.57 7.61 -10.16
CA GLY A 45 -2.64 8.67 -10.54
C GLY A 45 -2.99 10.02 -9.93
N GLY A 46 -2.45 11.08 -10.52
CA GLY A 46 -2.67 12.46 -10.10
C GLY A 46 -1.55 13.04 -9.24
N LEU A 47 -1.75 14.29 -8.80
CA LEU A 47 -0.74 15.08 -8.12
C LEU A 47 -0.30 14.44 -6.80
N GLY A 48 1.00 14.13 -6.70
CA GLY A 48 1.59 13.53 -5.50
C GLY A 48 1.23 12.06 -5.32
N VAL A 49 0.84 11.36 -6.38
CA VAL A 49 0.70 9.89 -6.41
C VAL A 49 1.73 9.31 -7.37
N ARG A 50 2.52 8.36 -6.88
CA ARG A 50 3.51 7.61 -7.64
C ARG A 50 3.21 6.12 -7.51
N ILE A 51 3.34 5.40 -8.62
CA ILE A 51 3.16 3.96 -8.69
C ILE A 51 4.45 3.35 -9.21
N ASP A 52 5.03 2.45 -8.42
CA ASP A 52 6.10 1.57 -8.87
C ASP A 52 5.50 0.17 -9.04
N SER A 53 5.44 -0.33 -10.26
CA SER A 53 4.88 -1.66 -10.54
C SER A 53 5.55 -2.28 -11.77
N ALA A 54 5.58 -3.61 -11.79
CA ALA A 54 5.88 -4.40 -12.99
C ALA A 54 4.64 -5.12 -13.53
N ALA A 55 3.47 -4.93 -12.90
CA ALA A 55 2.21 -5.55 -13.28
C ALA A 55 1.55 -4.76 -14.42
N TYR A 56 0.80 -5.48 -15.25
CA TYR A 56 0.04 -4.96 -16.37
C TYR A 56 -1.16 -5.88 -16.63
N PRO A 57 -2.17 -5.47 -17.42
CA PRO A 57 -3.29 -6.35 -17.75
C PRO A 57 -2.83 -7.68 -18.36
N ASN A 58 -3.43 -8.78 -17.92
CA ASN A 58 -3.10 -10.17 -18.25
C ASN A 58 -1.74 -10.67 -17.73
N TYR A 59 -1.07 -9.91 -16.85
CA TYR A 59 0.11 -10.40 -16.16
C TYR A 59 -0.26 -11.57 -15.24
N LYS A 60 0.54 -12.65 -15.29
CA LYS A 60 0.41 -13.82 -14.42
C LYS A 60 1.39 -13.70 -13.28
N ILE A 61 0.88 -13.55 -12.07
CA ILE A 61 1.66 -13.55 -10.84
C ILE A 61 2.09 -15.01 -10.57
N PRO A 62 3.39 -15.31 -10.68
CA PRO A 62 3.89 -16.65 -10.42
C PRO A 62 3.84 -16.99 -8.92
N PRO A 63 3.68 -18.27 -8.55
CA PRO A 63 3.72 -18.71 -7.15
C PRO A 63 5.15 -18.77 -6.57
N TYR A 64 6.17 -18.48 -7.37
CA TYR A 64 7.58 -18.70 -7.04
C TYR A 64 8.30 -17.44 -6.53
N TYR A 65 7.65 -16.28 -6.58
CA TYR A 65 8.23 -15.00 -6.20
C TYR A 65 7.36 -14.30 -5.15
N ASP A 66 7.84 -13.15 -4.69
CA ASP A 66 7.08 -12.28 -3.79
C ASP A 66 5.71 -11.91 -4.38
N SER A 67 4.71 -11.79 -3.52
CA SER A 67 3.32 -11.50 -3.89
C SER A 67 3.11 -10.04 -4.32
N MET A 68 4.11 -9.16 -4.21
CA MET A 68 3.97 -7.74 -4.51
C MET A 68 3.64 -7.48 -5.99
N ILE A 69 2.57 -6.73 -6.18
CA ILE A 69 2.05 -6.26 -7.47
C ILE A 69 2.56 -4.84 -7.74
N ALA A 70 2.44 -3.97 -6.74
CA ALA A 70 2.77 -2.55 -6.87
C ALA A 70 3.10 -1.93 -5.51
N LYS A 71 3.86 -0.84 -5.54
CA LYS A 71 3.95 0.11 -4.43
C LYS A 71 3.15 1.35 -4.79
N VAL A 72 2.18 1.71 -3.97
CA VAL A 72 1.46 2.98 -4.07
C VAL A 72 2.12 3.94 -3.11
N ILE A 73 2.63 5.04 -3.64
CA ILE A 73 3.41 6.02 -2.88
C ILE A 73 2.71 7.37 -3.02
N CYS A 74 2.29 7.96 -1.91
CA CYS A 74 1.65 9.27 -1.87
C CYS A 74 2.55 10.29 -1.18
N TYR A 75 2.47 11.55 -1.61
CA TYR A 75 3.15 12.70 -1.03
C TYR A 75 2.18 13.88 -0.80
N ALA A 76 2.32 14.55 0.34
CA ALA A 76 1.60 15.78 0.69
C ALA A 76 2.39 16.62 1.71
N GLU A 77 1.90 17.83 2.04
CA GLU A 77 2.59 18.72 2.99
C GLU A 77 2.37 18.28 4.44
N THR A 78 1.22 17.68 4.75
CA THR A 78 0.88 17.19 6.10
C THR A 78 0.60 15.69 6.13
N ARG A 79 0.66 15.11 7.34
CA ARG A 79 0.38 13.68 7.56
C ARG A 79 -1.07 13.35 7.25
N GLU A 80 -1.98 14.22 7.64
CA GLU A 80 -3.41 14.09 7.42
C GLU A 80 -3.71 14.10 5.92
N GLU A 81 -3.10 15.02 5.18
CA GLU A 81 -3.25 15.10 3.72
C GLU A 81 -2.72 13.86 3.00
N VAL A 82 -1.55 13.34 3.40
CA VAL A 82 -0.99 12.15 2.72
C VAL A 82 -1.84 10.91 3.01
N VAL A 83 -2.44 10.80 4.20
CA VAL A 83 -3.39 9.73 4.53
C VAL A 83 -4.65 9.83 3.65
N GLN A 84 -5.27 11.01 3.55
CA GLN A 84 -6.45 11.19 2.68
C GLN A 84 -6.12 10.92 1.21
N LYS A 85 -4.94 11.35 0.76
CA LYS A 85 -4.46 11.10 -0.60
C LYS A 85 -4.26 9.60 -0.87
N MET A 86 -3.68 8.87 0.09
CA MET A 86 -3.50 7.42 -0.01
C MET A 86 -4.85 6.70 -0.04
N LYS A 87 -5.80 7.07 0.81
CA LYS A 87 -7.16 6.51 0.79
C LYS A 87 -7.80 6.67 -0.59
N ARG A 88 -7.77 7.89 -1.15
CA ARG A 88 -8.26 8.16 -2.52
C ARG A 88 -7.54 7.28 -3.55
N ALA A 89 -6.22 7.26 -3.55
CA ALA A 89 -5.43 6.49 -4.51
C ALA A 89 -5.77 4.99 -4.44
N LEU A 90 -5.87 4.43 -3.24
CA LEU A 90 -6.24 3.02 -3.06
C LEU A 90 -7.68 2.73 -3.49
N SER A 91 -8.64 3.63 -3.23
CA SER A 91 -10.03 3.48 -3.68
C SER A 91 -10.19 3.59 -5.20
N GLU A 92 -9.32 4.36 -5.88
CA GLU A 92 -9.27 4.47 -7.34
C GLU A 92 -8.50 3.31 -7.99
N PHE A 93 -7.71 2.54 -7.24
CA PHE A 93 -6.93 1.43 -7.76
C PHE A 93 -7.84 0.25 -8.09
N ALA A 94 -8.20 0.14 -9.37
CA ALA A 94 -8.97 -0.98 -9.87
C ALA A 94 -8.06 -2.13 -10.33
N ILE A 95 -8.17 -3.25 -9.64
CA ILE A 95 -7.51 -4.52 -9.96
C ILE A 95 -8.51 -5.67 -9.84
N ASP A 96 -8.55 -6.55 -10.84
CA ASP A 96 -9.44 -7.71 -10.87
C ASP A 96 -8.70 -8.97 -11.34
N GLY A 97 -9.26 -10.14 -11.04
CA GLY A 97 -8.73 -11.47 -11.35
C GLY A 97 -8.01 -12.14 -10.17
N ILE A 98 -7.58 -11.36 -9.19
CA ILE A 98 -6.95 -11.82 -7.95
C ILE A 98 -7.35 -10.94 -6.75
N PRO A 99 -7.40 -11.49 -5.52
CA PRO A 99 -7.51 -10.67 -4.32
C PRO A 99 -6.24 -9.84 -4.10
N SER A 100 -6.38 -8.74 -3.37
CA SER A 100 -5.24 -7.91 -3.00
C SER A 100 -5.34 -7.35 -1.58
N THR A 101 -4.23 -6.78 -1.10
CA THR A 101 -4.16 -6.09 0.20
C THR A 101 -4.76 -4.69 0.21
N ILE A 102 -5.33 -4.18 -0.90
CA ILE A 102 -5.96 -2.85 -0.95
C ILE A 102 -7.03 -2.66 0.15
N PRO A 103 -7.98 -3.58 0.36
CA PRO A 103 -9.01 -3.42 1.39
C PRO A 103 -8.42 -3.37 2.80
N PHE A 104 -7.36 -4.13 3.06
CA PHE A 104 -6.65 -4.10 4.33
C PHE A 104 -6.02 -2.72 4.59
N HIS A 105 -5.29 -2.18 3.62
CA HIS A 105 -4.68 -0.85 3.74
C HIS A 105 -5.71 0.24 3.98
N LEU A 106 -6.85 0.21 3.28
CA LEU A 106 -7.94 1.16 3.50
C LEU A 106 -8.43 1.12 4.96
N ARG A 107 -8.59 -0.06 5.55
CA ARG A 107 -9.02 -0.19 6.96
C ARG A 107 -7.94 0.28 7.94
N VAL A 108 -6.65 0.03 7.65
CA VAL A 108 -5.55 0.59 8.45
C VAL A 108 -5.58 2.12 8.44
N LEU A 109 -5.82 2.72 7.27
CA LEU A 109 -5.91 4.17 7.10
C LEU A 109 -7.15 4.81 7.76
N ASP A 110 -8.15 4.00 8.12
CA ASP A 110 -9.36 4.40 8.87
C ASP A 110 -9.25 4.11 10.37
N ASN A 111 -8.20 3.46 10.84
CA ASN A 111 -8.04 3.10 12.24
C ASN A 111 -7.50 4.28 13.07
N ASP A 112 -8.17 4.62 14.17
CA ASP A 112 -7.82 5.75 15.03
C ASP A 112 -6.40 5.67 15.62
N VAL A 113 -5.90 4.47 15.93
CA VAL A 113 -4.54 4.27 16.46
C VAL A 113 -3.49 4.51 15.37
N PHE A 114 -3.77 4.09 14.12
CA PHE A 114 -2.92 4.49 13.00
C PHE A 114 -2.99 6.00 12.80
N LEU A 115 -4.18 6.60 12.82
CA LEU A 115 -4.37 8.05 12.61
C LEU A 115 -3.73 8.91 13.69
N SER A 116 -3.68 8.46 14.95
CA SER A 116 -2.98 9.21 16.03
C SER A 116 -1.47 9.24 15.84
N GLY A 117 -0.91 8.27 15.12
CA GLY A 117 0.54 8.09 14.99
C GLY A 117 1.20 7.39 16.18
N ASP A 118 0.42 7.03 17.22
CA ASP A 118 0.91 6.32 18.41
C ASP A 118 0.73 4.81 18.25
N PHE A 119 1.58 4.22 17.41
CA PHE A 119 1.59 2.79 17.14
C PHE A 119 3.01 2.21 17.18
N ASN A 120 3.11 0.91 17.39
CA ASN A 120 4.36 0.16 17.42
C ASN A 120 4.28 -1.10 16.55
N THR A 121 5.31 -1.94 16.56
CA THR A 121 5.37 -3.15 15.74
C THR A 121 4.27 -4.18 16.04
N LYS A 122 3.61 -4.10 17.21
CA LYS A 122 2.47 -4.94 17.59
C LYS A 122 1.11 -4.36 17.20
N PHE A 123 1.08 -3.27 16.44
CA PHE A 123 -0.16 -2.59 16.04
C PHE A 123 -1.23 -3.57 15.51
N LEU A 124 -0.88 -4.45 14.58
CA LEU A 124 -1.83 -5.42 13.99
C LEU A 124 -2.24 -6.54 14.95
N GLU A 125 -1.42 -6.86 15.97
CA GLU A 125 -1.79 -7.82 17.01
C GLU A 125 -2.77 -7.21 18.02
N GLN A 126 -2.67 -5.89 18.24
CA GLN A 126 -3.43 -5.15 19.25
C GLN A 126 -4.72 -4.55 18.69
N ASN A 127 -4.81 -4.40 17.36
CA ASN A 127 -5.95 -3.78 16.68
C ASN A 127 -6.45 -4.76 15.62
N ASP A 128 -7.66 -5.30 15.82
CA ASP A 128 -8.32 -6.11 14.79
C ASP A 128 -8.83 -5.19 13.67
N VAL A 129 -7.96 -4.97 12.67
CA VAL A 129 -8.26 -4.08 11.55
C VAL A 129 -9.18 -4.75 10.50
N MET A 130 -9.20 -6.08 10.48
CA MET A 130 -9.96 -6.84 9.48
C MET A 130 -11.31 -7.32 10.02
N ASN A 131 -11.62 -7.08 11.30
CA ASN A 131 -12.79 -7.62 11.98
C ASN A 131 -12.97 -9.10 11.64
N LEU A 132 -11.87 -9.86 11.61
CA LEU A 132 -11.91 -11.30 11.42
C LEU A 132 -12.31 -11.87 12.77
N SER A 133 -13.59 -11.71 13.09
CA SER A 133 -14.21 -12.37 14.21
C SER A 133 -13.83 -13.84 14.15
N LYS A 134 -13.28 -14.29 15.27
CA LYS A 134 -13.02 -15.70 15.61
C LYS A 134 -14.31 -16.50 15.47
N GLU A 135 -14.70 -16.84 14.26
CA GLU A 135 -15.67 -17.90 13.99
C GLU A 135 -14.88 -19.16 13.66
N GLY A 136 -14.86 -20.06 14.64
CA GLY A 136 -14.13 -21.32 14.67
C GLY A 136 -13.79 -21.72 16.09
#